data_AF-A0A9N8K8L1-F1
#
_entry.id   AF-A0A9N8K8L1-F1
#
_cell.length_a   1.000
_cell.length_b   1.000
_cell.length_c   1.000
_cell.angle_alpha   90.00
_cell.angle_beta   90.00
_cell.angle_gamma   90.00
#
_symmetry.space_group_name_H-M   'P 1'
#
loop_
_entity.id
_entity.type
_entity.pdbx_description
1 polymer ?
#
loop_
_entity_poly.entity_id
_entity_poly.type
_entity_poly.pdbx_seq_one_letter_code
_entity_poly.pdbx_strand_id
1 'polypeptide(L)'
;NHESASQFSANLAAVLARSGAWCSKYHHENLNPALVGTKEPKGYMVPNQTGNACQNCLDNLRECDRLQRDVDDPLDPCSECRHFGGTRCLCTLVMDNSYNDVVFDKMLASGLENAYVLPPPEDRIHAPMPPHRVKKGWVGQSREQLLAKPDFLPHGVRDCPRAFIVSPYRSCQRTGLRTSSSSPSDVDSSSLPKANSAKM
;
A
#
# COMPACT_ATOMS: atom_id res chain seq x y z
N ASN A 1 -14.74 26.98 -13.78
CA ASN A 1 -14.35 25.55 -13.92
C ASN A 1 -12.98 25.32 -14.57
N HIS A 2 -12.09 26.31 -14.65
CA HIS A 2 -10.73 26.15 -15.20
C HIS A 2 -9.65 25.87 -14.14
N GLU A 3 -9.93 26.11 -12.86
CA GLU A 3 -8.97 25.88 -11.75
C GLU A 3 -8.78 24.40 -11.39
N SER A 4 -9.82 23.59 -11.55
CA SER A 4 -9.81 22.17 -11.15
C SER A 4 -8.86 21.31 -12.00
N ALA A 5 -8.78 21.57 -13.31
CA ALA A 5 -7.95 20.81 -14.24
C ALA A 5 -6.45 21.17 -14.12
N SER A 6 -6.14 22.43 -13.80
CA SER A 6 -4.77 22.90 -13.57
C SER A 6 -4.15 22.28 -12.31
N GLN A 7 -4.91 22.26 -11.21
CA GLN A 7 -4.48 21.60 -9.97
C GLN A 7 -4.35 20.08 -10.11
N PHE A 8 -5.23 19.43 -10.89
CA PHE A 8 -5.12 17.99 -11.17
C PHE A 8 -3.85 17.66 -11.96
N SER A 9 -3.53 18.43 -13.01
CA SER A 9 -2.33 18.23 -13.81
C SER A 9 -1.03 18.54 -13.05
N ALA A 10 -1.03 19.56 -12.18
CA ALA A 10 0.12 19.88 -11.33
C ALA A 10 0.37 18.79 -10.28
N ASN A 11 -0.69 18.25 -9.67
CA ASN A 11 -0.59 17.15 -8.72
C ASN A 11 -0.16 15.85 -9.41
N LEU A 12 -0.67 15.56 -10.60
CA LEU A 12 -0.25 14.39 -11.38
C LEU A 12 1.22 14.50 -11.81
N ALA A 13 1.67 15.66 -12.30
CA ALA A 13 3.08 15.89 -12.65
C ALA A 13 4.00 15.82 -11.42
N ALA A 14 3.55 16.29 -10.26
CA ALA A 14 4.30 16.16 -9.01
C ALA A 14 4.36 14.71 -8.52
N VAL A 15 3.29 13.93 -8.66
CA VAL A 15 3.26 12.49 -8.33
C VAL A 15 4.14 11.69 -9.30
N LEU A 16 4.07 11.98 -10.60
CA LEU A 16 4.92 11.37 -11.63
C LEU A 16 6.40 11.70 -11.39
N ALA A 17 6.73 12.96 -11.10
CA ALA A 17 8.05 13.40 -10.67
C ALA A 17 8.55 12.66 -9.42
N ARG A 18 7.69 12.48 -8.41
CA ARG A 18 8.06 11.77 -7.18
C ARG A 18 8.20 10.26 -7.37
N SER A 19 7.49 9.69 -8.35
CA SER A 19 7.57 8.27 -8.69
C SER A 19 8.75 7.90 -9.60
N GLY A 20 9.50 8.90 -10.08
CA GLY A 20 10.57 8.75 -11.08
C GLY A 20 10.06 8.34 -12.47
N ALA A 21 8.74 8.25 -12.65
CA ALA A 21 8.13 7.90 -13.93
C ALA A 21 7.76 9.17 -14.71
N TRP A 22 8.32 9.31 -15.92
CA TRP A 22 7.83 10.25 -16.93
C TRP A 22 7.94 11.73 -16.53
N CYS A 23 8.93 12.07 -15.71
CA CYS A 23 9.27 13.45 -15.39
C CYS A 23 10.62 13.82 -16.03
N SER A 24 10.68 15.00 -16.64
CA SER A 24 11.88 15.54 -17.31
C SER A 24 12.85 16.24 -16.36
N LYS A 25 12.62 16.19 -15.04
CA LYS A 25 13.47 16.84 -14.03
C LYS A 25 14.54 15.87 -13.51
N TYR A 26 15.58 16.42 -12.90
CA TYR A 26 16.61 15.61 -12.25
C TYR A 26 16.04 14.94 -10.99
N HIS A 27 16.20 13.62 -10.91
CA HIS A 27 15.77 12.80 -9.78
C HIS A 27 16.96 12.06 -9.20
N HIS A 28 16.93 11.79 -7.89
CA HIS A 28 17.91 10.93 -7.26
C HIS A 28 17.85 9.51 -7.87
N GLU A 29 18.99 8.84 -8.04
CA GLU A 29 19.07 7.51 -8.67
C GLU A 29 18.17 6.47 -8.00
N ASN A 30 18.06 6.52 -6.67
CA ASN A 30 17.21 5.62 -5.87
C ASN A 30 15.69 5.84 -6.09
N LEU A 31 15.27 6.80 -6.91
CA LEU A 31 13.88 6.94 -7.38
C LEU A 31 13.65 6.23 -8.72
N ASN A 32 14.68 5.70 -9.36
CA ASN A 32 14.56 5.07 -10.66
C ASN A 32 13.68 3.81 -10.57
N PRO A 33 12.53 3.76 -11.27
CA PRO A 33 11.64 2.61 -11.23
C PRO A 33 12.27 1.33 -11.79
N ALA A 34 13.32 1.43 -12.61
CA ALA A 34 14.05 0.27 -13.12
C ALA A 34 14.88 -0.47 -12.04
N LEU A 35 15.02 0.11 -10.85
CA LEU A 35 15.73 -0.54 -9.74
C LEU A 35 14.91 -1.64 -9.05
N VAL A 36 13.61 -1.76 -9.33
CA VAL A 36 12.74 -2.76 -8.69
C VAL A 36 13.31 -4.17 -8.87
N GLY A 37 13.54 -4.87 -7.74
CA GLY A 37 14.09 -6.22 -7.72
C GLY A 37 15.58 -6.33 -8.03
N THR A 38 16.29 -5.21 -8.21
CA THR A 38 17.73 -5.21 -8.59
C THR A 38 18.69 -5.00 -7.41
N LYS A 39 18.19 -4.50 -6.27
CA LYS A 39 18.98 -4.17 -5.08
C LYS A 39 18.91 -5.29 -4.04
N GLU A 40 19.90 -5.32 -3.14
CA GLU A 40 19.92 -6.27 -2.02
C GLU A 40 18.98 -5.81 -0.89
N PRO A 41 18.21 -6.72 -0.27
CA PRO A 41 18.24 -8.18 -0.47
C PRO A 41 17.48 -8.64 -1.74
N LYS A 42 18.16 -9.43 -2.58
CA LYS A 42 17.54 -10.00 -3.79
C LYS A 42 16.34 -10.88 -3.45
N GLY A 43 15.30 -10.79 -4.28
CA GLY A 43 14.07 -11.58 -4.12
C GLY A 43 13.15 -11.11 -2.99
N TYR A 44 13.50 -10.03 -2.28
CA TYR A 44 12.60 -9.39 -1.33
C TYR A 44 11.76 -8.32 -2.02
N MET A 45 10.48 -8.28 -1.68
CA MET A 45 9.57 -7.18 -1.98
C MET A 45 8.78 -6.87 -0.71
N VAL A 46 8.48 -5.60 -0.47
CA VAL A 46 7.62 -5.21 0.65
C VAL A 46 6.24 -5.84 0.45
N PRO A 47 5.63 -6.45 1.49
CA PRO A 47 4.31 -7.07 1.36
C PRO A 47 3.26 -6.11 0.81
N ASN A 48 2.59 -6.53 -0.27
CA ASN A 48 1.64 -5.72 -1.02
C ASN A 48 0.19 -6.25 -0.89
N GLN A 49 -0.08 -7.12 0.09
CA GLN A 49 -1.44 -7.56 0.38
C GLN A 49 -2.05 -6.69 1.49
N THR A 50 -3.30 -6.28 1.30
CA THR A 50 -4.10 -5.62 2.35
C THR A 50 -4.69 -6.65 3.31
N GLY A 51 -5.19 -6.21 4.46
CA GLY A 51 -5.80 -7.08 5.47
C GLY A 51 -4.80 -7.86 6.33
N ASN A 52 -3.49 -7.65 6.14
CA ASN A 52 -2.45 -8.42 6.83
C ASN A 52 -1.99 -7.82 8.16
N ALA A 53 -2.27 -6.54 8.40
CA ALA A 53 -1.79 -5.83 9.57
C ALA A 53 -2.84 -4.87 10.11
N CYS A 54 -2.77 -4.59 11.41
CA CYS A 54 -3.54 -3.52 12.01
C CYS A 54 -2.92 -2.15 11.74
N GLN A 55 -3.73 -1.09 11.84
CA GLN A 55 -3.31 0.29 11.51
C GLN A 55 -2.02 0.70 12.21
N ASN A 56 -1.93 0.50 13.52
CA ASN A 56 -0.74 0.87 14.29
C ASN A 56 0.53 0.13 13.82
N CYS A 57 0.44 -1.16 13.52
CA CYS A 57 1.60 -1.91 13.03
C CYS A 57 1.97 -1.52 11.60
N LEU A 58 0.97 -1.24 10.76
CA LEU A 58 1.15 -0.83 9.38
C LEU A 58 1.87 0.54 9.32
N ASP A 59 1.38 1.53 10.07
CA ASP A 59 1.94 2.90 10.12
C ASP A 59 3.36 2.94 10.67
N ASN A 60 3.65 2.09 11.65
CA ASN A 60 4.97 2.00 12.27
C ASN A 60 5.91 1.00 11.56
N LEU A 61 5.46 0.39 10.45
CA LEU A 61 6.20 -0.64 9.72
C LEU A 61 6.71 -1.74 10.67
N ARG A 62 5.80 -2.37 11.43
CA ARG A 62 6.07 -3.46 12.38
C ARG A 62 5.36 -4.73 11.95
N GLU A 63 5.97 -5.88 12.19
CA GLU A 63 5.34 -7.18 11.99
C GLU A 63 4.08 -7.32 12.87
N CYS A 64 2.95 -7.70 12.27
CA CYS A 64 1.67 -7.77 12.95
C CYS A 64 1.18 -9.22 13.08
N ASP A 65 0.86 -9.66 14.29
CA ASP A 65 0.26 -10.97 14.59
C ASP A 65 -1.28 -10.91 14.69
N ARG A 66 -1.94 -9.85 14.20
CA ARG A 66 -3.41 -9.68 14.33
C ARG A 66 -4.20 -10.79 13.63
N LEU A 67 -3.74 -11.29 12.49
CA LEU A 67 -4.39 -12.39 11.76
C LEU A 67 -4.30 -13.74 12.49
N GLN A 68 -3.38 -13.90 13.45
CA GLN A 68 -3.22 -15.12 14.24
C GLN A 68 -4.12 -15.12 15.49
N ARG A 69 -5.00 -14.12 15.61
CA ARG A 69 -5.85 -13.83 16.78
C ARG A 69 -7.32 -13.83 16.41
N ASP A 70 -8.15 -13.62 17.42
CA ASP A 70 -9.59 -13.43 17.24
C ASP A 70 -9.86 -12.04 16.63
N VAL A 71 -9.91 -11.98 15.29
CA VAL A 71 -10.01 -10.73 14.51
C VAL A 71 -11.29 -9.93 14.79
N ASP A 72 -12.33 -10.60 15.28
CA ASP A 72 -13.62 -10.00 15.60
C ASP A 72 -13.70 -9.51 17.05
N ASP A 73 -12.81 -9.99 17.93
CA ASP A 73 -12.71 -9.55 19.33
C ASP A 73 -11.78 -8.32 19.46
N PRO A 74 -12.31 -7.11 19.76
CA PRO A 74 -11.49 -5.91 19.93
C PRO A 74 -10.65 -5.94 21.21
N LEU A 75 -10.93 -6.86 22.15
CA LEU A 75 -10.13 -7.08 23.35
C LEU A 75 -8.98 -8.05 23.12
N ASP A 76 -8.83 -8.65 21.94
CA ASP A 76 -7.68 -9.50 21.59
C ASP A 76 -6.66 -8.79 20.68
N PRO A 77 -5.98 -7.72 21.16
CA PRO A 77 -5.07 -6.96 20.32
C PRO A 77 -3.86 -7.81 19.89
N CYS A 78 -3.21 -7.40 18.80
CA CYS A 78 -1.90 -7.91 18.42
C CYS A 78 -0.85 -7.62 19.51
N SER A 79 0.26 -8.36 19.50
CA SER A 79 1.33 -8.25 20.50
C SER A 79 1.95 -6.85 20.54
N GLU A 80 2.21 -6.25 19.37
CA GLU A 80 2.72 -4.87 19.27
C GLU A 80 1.73 -3.87 19.88
N CYS A 81 0.45 -3.93 19.55
CA CYS A 81 -0.56 -3.03 20.12
C CYS A 81 -0.76 -3.25 21.62
N ARG A 82 -0.72 -4.50 22.10
CA ARG A 82 -0.81 -4.81 23.52
C ARG A 82 0.25 -4.08 24.32
N HIS A 83 1.49 -4.10 23.86
CA HIS A 83 2.63 -3.57 24.61
C HIS A 83 2.96 -2.11 24.28
N PHE A 84 2.65 -1.64 23.07
CA PHE A 84 3.08 -0.34 22.54
C PHE A 84 1.99 0.39 21.75
N GLY A 85 0.72 -0.01 21.87
CA GLY A 85 -0.38 0.73 21.24
C GLY A 85 -0.79 1.98 22.01
N GLY A 86 -0.48 2.06 23.30
CA GLY A 86 -0.98 3.13 24.17
C GLY A 86 -2.44 2.94 24.57
N THR A 87 -2.96 3.93 25.30
CA THR A 87 -4.30 3.86 25.92
C THR A 87 -5.45 3.93 24.94
N ARG A 88 -5.21 4.48 23.75
CA ARG A 88 -6.23 4.74 22.71
C ARG A 88 -6.12 3.83 21.49
N CYS A 89 -5.18 2.89 21.45
CA CYS A 89 -5.05 1.99 20.30
C CYS A 89 -6.35 1.24 20.00
N LEU A 90 -6.71 1.15 18.73
CA LEU A 90 -7.71 0.25 18.19
C LEU A 90 -6.98 -0.72 17.27
N CYS A 91 -6.85 -1.98 17.69
CA CYS A 91 -6.12 -3.00 16.94
C CYS A 91 -7.04 -3.66 15.89
N THR A 92 -7.31 -2.93 14.81
CA THR A 92 -8.18 -3.37 13.71
C THR A 92 -7.37 -3.56 12.43
N LEU A 93 -7.64 -4.63 11.70
CA LEU A 93 -7.02 -4.88 10.39
C LEU A 93 -7.37 -3.77 9.40
N VAL A 94 -6.40 -3.38 8.61
CA VAL A 94 -6.57 -2.37 7.54
C VAL A 94 -6.80 -3.11 6.23
N MET A 95 -7.94 -2.87 5.60
CA MET A 95 -8.37 -3.62 4.40
C MET A 95 -8.05 -2.91 3.08
N ASP A 96 -7.72 -1.62 3.14
CA ASP A 96 -7.53 -0.72 2.01
C ASP A 96 -6.06 -0.28 1.82
N ASN A 97 -5.17 -0.70 2.72
CA ASN A 97 -3.76 -0.32 2.68
C ASN A 97 -2.85 -1.52 2.97
N SER A 98 -1.70 -1.57 2.31
CA SER A 98 -0.65 -2.56 2.52
C SER A 98 0.64 -1.91 3.05
N TYR A 99 1.62 -2.71 3.45
CA TYR A 99 2.95 -2.18 3.82
C TYR A 99 3.62 -1.48 2.63
N ASN A 100 3.45 -2.00 1.41
CA ASN A 100 3.94 -1.39 0.18
C ASN A 100 3.44 0.06 0.04
N ASP A 101 2.13 0.25 0.25
CA ASP A 101 1.48 1.56 0.14
C ASP A 101 1.98 2.53 1.21
N VAL A 102 2.14 2.09 2.47
CA VAL A 102 2.71 2.92 3.54
C VAL A 102 4.16 3.31 3.27
N VAL A 103 4.98 2.38 2.78
CA VAL A 103 6.37 2.68 2.42
C VAL A 103 6.41 3.72 1.31
N PHE A 104 5.57 3.57 0.28
CA PHE A 104 5.45 4.55 -0.79
C PHE A 104 5.00 5.92 -0.25
N ASP A 105 4.00 5.97 0.61
CA ASP A 105 3.49 7.21 1.19
C ASP A 105 4.52 7.90 2.10
N LYS A 106 5.27 7.14 2.92
CA LYS A 106 6.36 7.68 3.73
C LYS A 106 7.48 8.26 2.85
N MET A 107 7.82 7.64 1.72
CA MET A 107 8.74 8.24 0.75
C MET A 107 8.22 9.58 0.23
N LEU A 108 6.94 9.65 -0.15
CA LEU A 108 6.34 10.88 -0.68
C LEU A 108 6.23 12.00 0.38
N ALA A 109 6.01 11.63 1.64
CA ALA A 109 5.85 12.55 2.76
C ALA A 109 7.18 13.18 3.19
N SER A 110 8.32 12.48 3.03
CA SER A 110 9.67 12.99 3.34
C SER A 110 10.11 14.19 2.48
N GLY A 111 9.34 14.56 1.46
CA GLY A 111 9.64 15.69 0.56
C GLY A 111 10.68 15.34 -0.50
N LEU A 112 10.79 16.18 -1.54
CA LEU A 112 11.62 15.90 -2.73
C LEU A 112 13.10 15.66 -2.42
N GLU A 113 13.62 16.28 -1.35
CA GLU A 113 15.03 16.17 -0.93
C GLU A 113 15.38 14.83 -0.26
N ASN A 114 14.37 14.11 0.23
CA ASN A 114 14.57 12.85 0.98
C ASN A 114 13.64 11.72 0.53
N ALA A 115 12.90 11.89 -0.57
CA ALA A 115 11.92 10.91 -1.06
C ALA A 115 12.53 9.57 -1.52
N TYR A 116 13.85 9.42 -1.44
CA TYR A 116 14.61 8.27 -1.91
C TYR A 116 15.23 7.44 -0.77
N VAL A 117 14.97 7.81 0.49
CA VAL A 117 15.32 7.06 1.70
C VAL A 117 14.14 7.05 2.67
N LEU A 118 14.00 5.99 3.46
CA LEU A 118 13.03 5.96 4.56
C LEU A 118 13.66 6.51 5.84
N PRO A 119 12.86 7.14 6.72
CA PRO A 119 13.31 7.49 8.06
C PRO A 119 13.72 6.22 8.82
N PRO A 120 14.51 6.33 9.91
CA PRO A 120 14.78 5.19 10.79
C PRO A 120 13.48 4.62 11.40
N PRO A 121 13.50 3.36 11.90
CA PRO A 121 12.36 2.79 12.61
C PRO A 121 11.94 3.66 13.80
N GLU A 122 10.64 3.85 13.99
CA GLU A 122 10.12 4.62 15.12
C GLU A 122 10.29 3.85 16.43
N ASP A 123 10.73 4.52 17.50
CA ASP A 123 10.91 3.89 18.80
C ASP A 123 9.59 3.45 19.43
N ARG A 124 9.63 2.34 20.17
CA ARG A 124 8.47 1.80 20.89
C ARG A 124 8.23 2.54 22.21
N ILE A 125 7.84 3.81 22.11
CA ILE A 125 7.73 4.74 23.24
C ILE A 125 6.39 4.70 23.98
N HIS A 126 5.36 4.13 23.37
CA HIS A 126 4.02 4.14 23.95
C HIS A 126 3.88 3.12 25.09
N ALA A 127 3.05 3.49 26.06
CA ALA A 127 2.67 2.62 27.16
C ALA A 127 1.84 1.41 26.67
N PRO A 128 1.76 0.32 27.44
CA PRO A 128 0.88 -0.80 27.12
C PRO A 128 -0.60 -0.41 27.14
N MET A 129 -1.41 -1.16 26.40
CA MET A 129 -2.86 -1.04 26.47
C MET A 129 -3.36 -1.33 27.90
N PRO A 130 -4.36 -0.58 28.39
CA PRO A 130 -4.85 -0.76 29.75
C PRO A 130 -5.52 -2.13 29.92
N PRO A 131 -5.45 -2.75 31.12
CA PRO A 131 -5.94 -4.11 31.34
C PRO A 131 -7.41 -4.35 30.96
N HIS A 132 -8.29 -3.36 31.18
CA HIS A 132 -9.71 -3.47 30.86
C HIS A 132 -10.02 -3.48 29.35
N ARG A 133 -9.04 -3.16 28.49
CA ARG A 133 -9.14 -3.22 27.03
C ARG A 133 -8.47 -4.46 26.45
N VAL A 134 -8.14 -5.43 27.29
CA VAL A 134 -7.46 -6.65 26.90
C VAL A 134 -8.18 -7.84 27.50
N LYS A 135 -8.41 -8.84 26.66
CA LYS A 135 -9.10 -10.09 26.95
C LYS A 135 -8.43 -10.76 28.13
N LYS A 136 -9.23 -11.28 29.05
CA LYS A 136 -8.71 -12.04 30.19
C LYS A 136 -7.97 -13.27 29.67
N GLY A 137 -6.74 -13.47 30.15
CA GLY A 137 -5.90 -14.57 29.69
C GLY A 137 -5.32 -14.37 28.28
N TRP A 138 -5.23 -13.13 27.79
CA TRP A 138 -4.54 -12.81 26.55
C TRP A 138 -3.14 -13.42 26.51
N VAL A 139 -2.79 -14.02 25.37
CA VAL A 139 -1.49 -14.64 25.10
C VAL A 139 -0.89 -13.99 23.86
N GLY A 140 0.43 -13.81 23.84
CA GLY A 140 1.17 -13.23 22.73
C GLY A 140 2.65 -13.16 23.02
N GLN A 141 3.37 -12.47 22.14
CA GLN A 141 4.79 -12.19 22.36
C GLN A 141 4.95 -11.24 23.54
N SER A 142 5.98 -11.45 24.35
CA SER A 142 6.31 -10.58 25.46
C SER A 142 6.87 -9.24 24.99
N ARG A 143 6.87 -8.26 25.89
CA ARG A 143 7.47 -6.94 25.63
C ARG A 143 8.94 -7.06 25.23
N GLU A 144 9.69 -7.92 25.91
CA GLU A 144 11.12 -8.15 25.69
C GLU A 144 11.37 -8.79 24.34
N GLN A 145 10.55 -9.77 23.95
CA GLN A 145 10.62 -10.40 22.63
C GLN A 145 10.41 -9.36 21.52
N LEU A 146 9.42 -8.48 21.67
CA LEU A 146 9.15 -7.42 20.70
C LEU A 146 10.28 -6.38 20.64
N LEU A 147 10.86 -6.00 21.78
CA LEU A 147 12.01 -5.08 21.81
C LEU A 147 13.27 -5.69 21.19
N ALA A 148 13.45 -7.00 21.33
CA ALA A 148 14.58 -7.72 20.74
C ALA A 148 14.43 -7.95 19.22
N LYS A 149 13.22 -7.74 18.66
CA LYS A 149 13.02 -7.89 17.22
C LYS A 149 13.81 -6.83 16.45
N PRO A 150 14.49 -7.24 15.36
CA PRO A 150 15.13 -6.28 14.46
C PRO A 150 14.07 -5.41 13.77
N ASP A 151 14.54 -4.48 12.96
CA ASP A 151 13.68 -3.76 12.03
C ASP A 151 12.89 -4.73 11.14
N PHE A 152 11.63 -4.41 10.91
CA PHE A 152 10.76 -5.19 10.03
C PHE A 152 11.25 -5.14 8.59
N LEU A 153 11.74 -3.97 8.17
CA LEU A 153 12.33 -3.80 6.86
C LEU A 153 13.82 -4.22 6.90
N PRO A 154 14.29 -5.06 5.96
CA PRO A 154 15.71 -5.34 5.81
C PRO A 154 16.54 -4.07 5.55
N HIS A 155 17.81 -4.08 5.96
CA HIS A 155 18.72 -2.93 5.94
C HIS A 155 18.79 -2.19 4.59
N GLY A 156 18.71 -2.89 3.45
CA GLY A 156 18.76 -2.25 2.12
C GLY A 156 17.45 -1.56 1.69
N VAL A 157 16.33 -1.88 2.33
CA VAL A 157 15.01 -1.34 1.94
C VAL A 157 14.86 0.12 2.35
N ARG A 158 15.42 0.53 3.49
CA ARG A 158 15.37 1.94 3.90
C ARG A 158 16.26 2.84 3.05
N ASP A 159 17.38 2.31 2.55
CA ASP A 159 18.33 3.08 1.73
C ASP A 159 17.83 3.27 0.28
N CYS A 160 17.07 2.31 -0.24
CA CYS A 160 16.55 2.33 -1.61
C CYS A 160 15.12 1.76 -1.70
N PRO A 161 14.13 2.37 -1.02
CA PRO A 161 12.78 1.80 -0.88
C PRO A 161 12.09 1.57 -2.23
N ARG A 162 12.35 2.42 -3.23
CA ARG A 162 11.78 2.29 -4.57
C ARG A 162 12.10 0.95 -5.24
N ALA A 163 13.23 0.33 -4.90
CA ALA A 163 13.69 -0.94 -5.44
C ALA A 163 12.92 -2.15 -4.88
N PHE A 164 12.15 -1.98 -3.80
CA PHE A 164 11.46 -3.06 -3.09
C PHE A 164 9.94 -2.88 -3.05
N ILE A 165 9.44 -1.79 -3.62
CA ILE A 165 8.01 -1.48 -3.69
C ILE A 165 7.58 -1.34 -5.13
N VAL A 166 6.33 -1.71 -5.38
CA VAL A 166 5.63 -1.35 -6.61
C VAL A 166 4.92 -0.04 -6.39
N SER A 167 4.79 0.77 -7.45
CA SER A 167 3.95 1.96 -7.37
C SER A 167 2.55 1.50 -6.96
N PRO A 168 1.96 2.08 -5.91
CA PRO A 168 0.60 1.76 -5.54
C PRO A 168 -0.29 2.04 -6.76
N TYR A 169 -1.10 1.06 -7.14
CA TYR A 169 -2.21 1.27 -8.06
C TYR A 169 -3.24 2.14 -7.32
N ARG A 170 -2.95 3.43 -7.07
CA ARG A 170 -3.98 4.38 -6.65
C ARG A 170 -4.94 4.55 -7.83
N SER A 171 -5.94 3.67 -7.93
CA SER A 171 -7.19 3.91 -8.63
C SER A 171 -7.14 4.34 -10.11
N CYS A 172 -6.28 3.77 -10.96
CA CYS A 172 -6.56 3.79 -12.42
C CYS A 172 -7.84 3.01 -12.79
N GLN A 173 -8.45 2.28 -11.84
CA GLN A 173 -9.74 1.61 -12.02
C GLN A 173 -10.96 2.36 -11.45
N ARG A 174 -10.81 3.60 -10.93
CA ARG A 174 -11.96 4.40 -10.47
C ARG A 174 -12.42 5.47 -11.45
N THR A 175 -11.80 5.53 -12.61
CA THR A 175 -12.42 5.98 -13.87
C THR A 175 -12.59 4.76 -14.75
N GLY A 176 -13.55 3.92 -14.39
CA GLY A 176 -14.17 3.09 -15.41
C GLY A 176 -14.54 4.02 -16.55
N LEU A 177 -14.06 3.68 -17.76
CA LEU A 177 -14.67 4.13 -18.99
C LEU A 177 -16.18 4.12 -18.77
N ARG A 178 -16.78 5.29 -18.57
CA ARG A 178 -18.03 5.57 -19.25
C ARG A 178 -17.62 5.48 -20.70
N THR A 179 -17.77 4.30 -21.28
CA THR A 179 -17.95 4.16 -22.71
C THR A 179 -19.06 5.13 -23.03
N SER A 180 -18.69 6.31 -23.52
CA SER A 180 -19.55 7.12 -24.33
C SER A 180 -20.08 6.17 -25.39
N SER A 181 -21.34 5.79 -25.25
CA SER A 181 -22.12 5.23 -26.34
C SER A 181 -22.20 6.31 -27.41
N SER A 182 -21.14 6.44 -28.20
CA SER A 182 -21.21 7.02 -29.52
C SER A 182 -21.99 6.02 -30.36
N SER A 183 -23.28 6.29 -30.52
CA SER A 183 -24.12 5.66 -31.53
C SER A 183 -23.40 5.69 -32.88
N PRO A 184 -23.32 4.56 -33.60
CA PRO A 184 -23.22 4.60 -35.04
C PRO A 184 -24.64 4.50 -35.60
N SER A 185 -25.04 5.59 -36.24
CA SER A 185 -26.19 5.64 -37.13
C SER A 185 -26.08 4.57 -38.23
N ASP A 186 -27.22 3.96 -38.53
CA ASP A 186 -27.65 3.49 -39.84
C ASP A 186 -26.66 2.71 -40.73
N VAL A 187 -26.85 1.39 -40.78
CA VAL A 187 -26.85 0.67 -42.07
C VAL A 187 -27.91 -0.43 -42.07
N ASP A 188 -28.92 -0.18 -42.90
CA ASP A 188 -29.91 -1.10 -43.43
C ASP A 188 -29.24 -2.33 -44.09
N SER A 189 -29.80 -3.54 -43.86
CA SER A 189 -29.63 -4.72 -44.72
C SER A 189 -30.51 -5.87 -44.24
N SER A 190 -31.81 -5.76 -44.49
CA SER A 190 -32.68 -6.93 -44.60
C SER A 190 -32.47 -7.58 -45.97
N SER A 191 -31.65 -8.63 -46.07
CA SER A 191 -31.59 -9.49 -47.27
C SER A 191 -30.96 -10.85 -46.94
N LEU A 192 -31.82 -11.83 -46.67
CA LEU A 192 -31.48 -13.26 -46.68
C LEU A 192 -31.41 -13.76 -48.13
N PRO A 193 -30.38 -14.53 -48.52
CA PRO A 193 -30.52 -15.51 -49.58
C PRO A 193 -30.74 -16.91 -49.02
N LYS A 194 -31.75 -17.56 -49.59
CA LYS A 194 -32.17 -18.95 -49.38
C LYS A 194 -31.04 -19.92 -49.78
N ALA A 195 -30.70 -20.84 -48.88
CA ALA A 195 -29.96 -22.05 -49.25
C ALA A 195 -30.94 -23.10 -49.75
N ASN A 196 -30.93 -23.35 -51.07
CA ASN A 196 -31.44 -24.58 -51.67
C ASN A 196 -30.24 -25.39 -52.16
N SER A 197 -30.05 -26.59 -51.61
CA SER A 197 -29.53 -27.72 -52.38
C SER A 197 -29.90 -29.04 -51.73
N ALA A 198 -30.50 -29.86 -52.57
CA ALA A 198 -31.05 -31.18 -52.33
C ALA A 198 -29.98 -32.26 -52.20
N LYS A 199 -30.31 -33.34 -51.48
CA LYS A 199 -30.27 -34.73 -51.99
C LYS A 199 -30.76 -35.71 -50.92
N MET A 200 -31.96 -36.26 -51.13
CA MET A 200 -32.22 -37.69 -51.30
C MET A 200 -33.62 -37.86 -51.89
#